data_AF-A0A257RQG4-F1
#
_entry.id   AF-A0A257RQG4-F1
#
_cell.length_a   1.000
_cell.length_b   1.000
_cell.length_c   1.000
_cell.angle_alpha   90.00
_cell.angle_beta   90.00
_cell.angle_gamma   90.00
#
_symmetry.space_group_name_H-M   'P 1'
#
loop_
_entity.id
_entity.type
_entity.pdbx_description
1 polymer ?
#
loop_
_entity_poly.entity_id
_entity_poly.type
_entity_poly.pdbx_seq_one_letter_code
_entity_poly.pdbx_strand_id
1 'polypeptide(L)' 'MASAVLILDCGGGYDFVMSGMEKLNVRVGQMVANGQPVGQMPGLGHSGDAGATPPQLYVELRQDGTPVDPAKLIGDHG' A
#
# COMPACT_ATOMS: atom_id res chain seq x y z
N MET A 1 -6.25 15.62 -7.41
CA MET A 1 -6.75 14.24 -7.58
C MET A 1 -6.82 13.60 -6.20
N ALA A 2 -7.85 12.79 -5.92
CA ALA A 2 -7.97 12.12 -4.63
C ALA A 2 -7.07 10.88 -4.59
N SER A 3 -6.19 10.78 -3.61
CA SER A 3 -5.37 9.59 -3.37
C SER A 3 -6.20 8.54 -2.64
N ALA A 4 -6.24 7.30 -3.14
CA ALA A 4 -7.01 6.24 -2.50
C ALA A 4 -6.30 5.69 -1.24
N VAL A 5 -7.09 5.19 -0.29
CA VAL A 5 -6.63 4.43 0.89
C VAL A 5 -7.15 3.00 0.76
N LEU A 6 -6.28 2.03 0.98
CA LEU A 6 -6.60 0.60 1.05
C LEU A 6 -6.25 0.08 2.44
N ILE A 7 -7.18 -0.66 3.05
CA ILE A 7 -6.93 -1.46 4.26
C ILE A 7 -7.08 -2.92 3.87
N LEU A 8 -6.03 -3.71 4.08
CA LEU A 8 -5.98 -5.13 3.76
C LEU A 8 -5.85 -5.95 5.05
N ASP A 9 -6.94 -6.60 5.44
CA ASP A 9 -6.95 -7.62 6.50
C ASP A 9 -6.18 -8.85 6.03
N CYS A 10 -5.12 -9.18 6.75
CA CYS A 10 -4.23 -10.32 6.47
C CYS A 10 -4.45 -11.50 7.44
N GLY A 11 -5.48 -11.41 8.30
CA GLY A 11 -5.75 -12.38 9.35
C GLY A 11 -4.82 -12.25 10.55
N GLY A 12 -5.16 -12.95 11.64
CA GLY A 12 -4.34 -12.95 12.87
C GLY A 12 -4.27 -11.59 13.58
N GLY A 13 -5.21 -10.68 13.29
CA GLY A 13 -5.23 -9.31 13.81
C GLY A 13 -4.36 -8.32 13.03
N TYR A 14 -3.76 -8.74 11.91
CA TYR A 14 -2.89 -7.87 11.11
C TYR A 14 -3.62 -7.16 9.97
N ASP A 15 -3.43 -5.85 9.89
CA ASP A 15 -3.91 -5.02 8.78
C ASP A 15 -2.74 -4.27 8.13
N PHE A 16 -2.70 -4.25 6.80
CA PHE A 16 -1.92 -3.25 6.07
C PHE A 16 -2.78 -2.06 5.71
N VAL A 17 -2.35 -0.85 6.08
CA VAL A 17 -2.93 0.41 5.60
C VAL A 17 -2.00 1.03 4.56
N MET A 18 -2.53 1.28 3.38
CA MET A 18 -1.76 1.85 2.26
C MET A 18 -2.46 3.07 1.68
N SER A 19 -1.70 4.11 1.34
CA SER A 19 -2.23 5.28 0.63
C SER A 19 -1.23 5.83 -0.39
N GLY A 20 -1.74 6.60 -1.36
CA GLY A 20 -0.93 7.12 -2.47
C GLY A 20 -1.13 6.36 -3.78
N MET A 21 -2.21 5.58 -3.89
CA MET A 21 -2.59 4.91 -5.13
C MET A 21 -3.44 5.84 -6.01
N GLU A 22 -3.19 5.78 -7.32
CA GLU A 22 -4.01 6.41 -8.37
C GLU A 22 -5.24 5.55 -8.68
N LYS A 23 -5.09 4.23 -8.59
CA LYS A 23 -6.15 3.26 -8.89
C LYS A 23 -6.12 2.08 -7.93
N LEU A 24 -7.31 1.61 -7.53
CA LEU A 24 -7.50 0.33 -6.86
C LEU A 24 -8.01 -0.71 -7.86
N ASN A 25 -7.45 -1.92 -7.79
CA ASN A 25 -7.84 -3.08 -8.62
C ASN A 25 -8.71 -4.08 -7.83
N VAL A 26 -9.13 -3.70 -6.62
CA VAL A 26 -9.93 -4.49 -5.70
C VAL A 26 -11.14 -3.70 -5.23
N ARG A 27 -12.10 -4.40 -4.62
CA ARG A 27 -13.30 -3.81 -3.99
C ARG A 27 -13.35 -4.19 -2.51
N VAL A 28 -14.08 -3.40 -1.73
CA VAL A 28 -14.33 -3.68 -0.31
C VAL A 28 -14.96 -5.07 -0.15
N GLY A 29 -14.46 -5.84 0.82
CA GLY A 29 -14.92 -7.21 1.11
C GLY A 29 -14.41 -8.29 0.15
N GLN A 30 -13.57 -7.96 -0.83
CA GLN A 30 -12.96 -8.95 -1.71
C GLN A 30 -11.82 -9.70 -1.00
N MET A 31 -11.81 -11.03 -1.09
CA MET A 31 -10.64 -11.82 -0.74
C MET A 31 -9.52 -11.61 -1.76
N VAL A 32 -8.30 -11.40 -1.28
CA VAL A 32 -7.11 -11.14 -2.09
C VAL A 32 -6.12 -12.30 -1.89
N ALA A 33 -5.65 -12.88 -2.98
CA ALA A 33 -4.63 -13.92 -2.92
C ALA A 33 -3.22 -13.34 -2.73
N ASN A 34 -2.29 -14.14 -2.22
CA ASN A 34 -0.88 -13.74 -2.16
C ASN A 34 -0.37 -13.40 -3.58
N GLY A 35 0.37 -12.29 -3.70
CA GLY A 35 0.88 -11.79 -4.99
C GLY A 35 -0.16 -11.15 -5.90
N GLN A 36 -1.45 -11.13 -5.54
CA GLN A 36 -2.48 -10.48 -6.34
C GLN A 36 -2.30 -8.94 -6.31
N PRO A 37 -2.24 -8.27 -7.47
CA PRO A 37 -2.16 -6.81 -7.52
C PRO A 37 -3.41 -6.14 -6.94
N VAL A 38 -3.23 -5.22 -5.98
CA VAL A 38 -4.34 -4.52 -5.31
C VAL A 38 -4.60 -3.10 -5.82
N GLY A 39 -3.63 -2.50 -6.50
CA GLY A 39 -3.74 -1.15 -7.02
C GLY A 39 -2.50 -0.73 -7.78
N GLN A 40 -2.46 0.54 -8.18
CA GLN A 40 -1.39 1.15 -8.94
C GLN A 40 -1.09 2.55 -8.39
N MET A 41 0.18 2.84 -8.13
CA MET A 41 0.65 4.20 -7.85
C MET A 41 0.59 5.06 -9.11
N PRO A 42 0.50 6.39 -8.98
CA PRO A 42 0.71 7.29 -10.11
C PRO A 42 2.00 6.93 -10.86
N GLY A 43 1.98 7.05 -12.19
CA GLY A 43 3.20 6.91 -12.97
C GLY A 43 4.27 7.90 -12.53
N LEU A 44 5.54 7.51 -12.62
CA LEU A 44 6.63 8.46 -12.56
C LEU A 44 6.42 9.44 -13.73
N GLY A 45 6.13 10.71 -13.43
CA GLY A 45 6.15 11.76 -14.45
C GLY A 45 7.48 11.70 -15.21
N HIS A 46 7.49 12.15 -16.47
CA HIS A 46 8.70 12.10 -17.31
C HIS A 46 9.92 12.60 -16.51
N SER A 47 10.87 11.70 -16.31
CA SER A 47 12.13 11.93 -15.61
C SER A 47 12.90 13.04 -16.35
N GLY A 48 12.67 14.29 -15.97
CA GLY A 48 13.11 15.46 -16.73
C GLY A 48 12.45 16.76 -16.27
N ASP A 49 11.23 16.70 -15.71
CA ASP A 49 10.59 17.86 -15.10
C ASP A 49 11.26 18.16 -13.75
N ALA A 50 12.22 19.10 -13.78
CA ALA A 50 12.84 19.66 -12.58
C ALA A 50 11.74 20.31 -11.70
N GLY A 51 11.21 19.54 -10.75
CA GLY A 51 10.11 19.94 -9.87
C GLY A 51 9.02 18.88 -9.65
N ALA A 52 9.04 17.75 -10.37
CA ALA A 52 8.08 16.68 -10.14
C ALA A 52 8.40 15.90 -8.85
N THR A 53 7.47 15.88 -7.90
CA THR A 53 7.55 15.01 -6.71
C THR A 53 7.35 13.56 -7.14
N PRO A 54 8.28 12.64 -6.81
CA PRO A 54 8.11 11.23 -7.14
C PRO A 54 6.85 10.68 -6.42
N PRO A 55 6.12 9.73 -7.04
CA PRO A 55 5.01 9.04 -6.38
C PRO A 55 5.47 8.42 -5.06
N GLN A 56 4.71 8.65 -3.99
CA GLN A 56 4.97 8.10 -2.67
C GLN A 56 3.86 7.13 -2.28
N LEU A 57 4.25 5.96 -1.77
CA LEU A 57 3.37 5.00 -1.13
C LEU A 57 3.61 5.06 0.37
N TYR A 58 2.57 5.40 1.12
CA TYR A 58 2.54 5.17 2.55
C TYR A 58 2.12 3.73 2.82
N VAL A 59 2.85 3.04 3.70
CA VAL A 59 2.52 1.69 4.18
C VAL A 59 2.63 1.66 5.70
N GLU A 60 1.60 1.20 6.37
CA GLU A 60 1.56 0.96 7.80
C GLU A 60 1.11 -0.48 8.06
N LEU A 61 1.79 -1.17 8.96
CA LEU A 61 1.32 -2.44 9.49
C LEU A 61 0.71 -2.20 10.88
N ARG A 62 -0.48 -2.75 11.10
CA ARG A 62 -1.15 -2.74 12.40
C ARG A 62 -1.33 -4.15 12.90
N GLN A 63 -1.23 -4.34 14.22
CA GLN A 63 -1.72 -5.52 14.93
C GLN A 63 -2.79 -5.06 15.92
N ASP A 64 -3.99 -5.61 15.80
CA ASP A 64 -5.15 -5.27 16.63
C ASP A 64 -5.40 -3.75 16.68
N GLY A 65 -5.27 -3.09 15.53
CA GLY A 65 -5.45 -1.66 15.36
C GLY A 65 -4.27 -0.78 15.82
N THR A 66 -3.22 -1.35 16.41
CA THR A 66 -2.03 -0.61 16.87
C THR A 66 -0.91 -0.68 15.84
N PRO A 67 -0.28 0.44 15.44
CA PRO A 67 0.86 0.41 14.54
C PRO A 67 2.03 -0.40 15.13
N VAL A 68 2.60 -1.31 14.33
CA VAL A 68 3.77 -2.12 14.70
C VAL A 68 4.86 -1.95 13.65
N ASP A 69 6.12 -2.20 14.02
CA ASP A 69 7.27 -2.09 13.11
C ASP A 69 7.14 -3.07 11.92
N PRO A 70 6.92 -2.60 10.68
CA PRO A 70 6.77 -3.46 9.52
C PRO A 70 8.09 -4.12 9.10
N ALA A 71 9.25 -3.58 9.49
CA ALA A 71 10.55 -4.11 9.10
C ALA A 71 10.76 -5.54 9.63
N LYS A 72 10.13 -5.90 10.76
CA LYS A 72 10.18 -7.25 11.32
C LYS A 72 9.46 -8.32 10.48
N LEU A 73 8.59 -7.91 9.56
CA LEU A 73 7.78 -8.82 8.73
C LEU A 73 8.10 -8.72 7.25
N ILE A 74 8.53 -7.55 6.77
CA ILE A 74 8.87 -7.31 5.37
C ILE A 74 10.39 -7.43 5.13
N GLY A 75 11.21 -7.24 6.18
CA GLY A 75 12.67 -7.16 6.08
C GLY A 75 13.42 -8.50 6.01
N ASP A 76 12.77 -9.63 6.28
CA ASP A 76 13.39 -10.97 6.30
C ASP A 76 13.20 -11.75 4.98
N HIS A 77 13.03 -11.05 3.86
CA HIS A 77 13.11 -11.64 2.53
C HIS A 77 14.39 -11.17 1.84
N GLY A 78 15.51 -11.78 2.25
CA GLY A 78 16.75 -11.75 1.48
C GLY A 78 16.59 -12.37 0.09
#